data_AF-A0A1G7IEC9-F1
#
_entry.id   AF-A0A1G7IEC9-F1
#
_cell.length_a   1.000
_cell.length_b   1.000
_cell.length_c   1.000
_cell.angle_alpha   90.00
_cell.angle_beta   90.00
_cell.angle_gamma   90.00
#
_symmetry.space_group_name_H-M   'P 1'
#
loop_
_entity.id
_entity.type
_entity.pdbx_description
1 polymer ?
#
loop_
_entity_poly.entity_id
_entity_poly.type
_entity_poly.pdbx_seq_one_letter_code
_entity_poly.pdbx_strand_id
1 'polypeptide(L)'
;MTKVMTELPGIDRIRKRFLEMLSERQTQIASHGLAAWDGKTVEEINSNLAGAQAILHQIAGSAGSLGFEELGQAARGCEMRIVDHLAGPDADLAICPVELISSLDSFVAACRKQIEAAA
;
A
#
# COMPACT_ATOMS: atom_id res chain seq x y z
N MET A 1 12.71 -34.87 -10.99
CA MET A 1 13.68 -33.81 -11.40
C MET A 1 13.25 -32.52 -10.75
N THR A 2 13.89 -32.15 -9.65
CA THR A 2 13.64 -30.90 -8.91
C THR A 2 14.14 -29.76 -9.79
N LYS A 3 13.24 -28.91 -10.26
CA LYS A 3 13.58 -27.72 -11.05
C LYS A 3 14.29 -26.76 -10.10
N VAL A 4 15.62 -26.76 -10.13
CA VAL A 4 16.43 -25.73 -9.50
C VAL A 4 16.11 -24.46 -10.28
N MET A 5 15.18 -23.65 -9.77
CA MET A 5 15.09 -22.25 -10.16
C MET A 5 16.37 -21.61 -9.66
N THR A 6 17.38 -21.58 -10.52
CA THR A 6 18.51 -20.66 -10.36
C THR A 6 17.92 -19.26 -10.35
N GLU A 7 17.61 -18.76 -9.16
CA GLU A 7 17.29 -17.35 -8.95
C GLU A 7 18.46 -16.54 -9.50
N LEU A 8 18.19 -15.78 -10.56
CA LEU A 8 19.19 -14.93 -11.18
C LEU A 8 19.66 -13.94 -10.11
N PRO A 9 20.96 -13.84 -9.80
CA PRO A 9 21.47 -13.06 -8.66
C PRO A 9 21.11 -11.56 -8.68
N GLY A 10 20.61 -11.04 -9.82
CA GLY A 10 20.06 -9.70 -9.92
C GLY A 10 18.65 -9.55 -9.32
N ILE A 11 17.79 -10.56 -9.41
CA ILE A 11 16.39 -10.49 -8.93
C ILE A 11 16.34 -10.46 -7.40
N ASP A 12 17.16 -11.25 -6.71
CA ASP A 12 17.18 -11.27 -5.23
C ASP A 12 17.60 -9.92 -4.65
N ARG A 13 18.56 -9.24 -5.30
CA ARG A 13 18.97 -7.89 -4.91
C ARG A 13 17.85 -6.88 -5.10
N ILE A 14 17.08 -6.98 -6.19
CA ILE A 14 15.94 -6.09 -6.44
C ILE A 14 14.81 -6.39 -5.45
N ARG A 15 14.54 -7.66 -5.17
CA ARG A 15 13.56 -8.12 -4.18
C ARG A 15 13.89 -7.59 -2.79
N LYS A 16 15.15 -7.68 -2.36
CA LYS A 16 15.62 -7.12 -1.08
C LYS A 16 15.43 -5.60 -1.02
N ARG A 17 15.83 -4.88 -2.07
CA ARG A 17 15.64 -3.42 -2.14
C ARG A 17 14.15 -3.04 -2.09
N PHE A 18 13.29 -3.83 -2.73
CA PHE A 18 11.85 -3.62 -2.64
C PHE A 18 11.34 -3.75 -1.20
N LEU A 19 11.79 -4.77 -0.45
CA LEU A 19 11.40 -4.95 0.96
C LEU A 19 11.92 -3.83 1.87
N GLU A 20 13.14 -3.34 1.62
CA GLU A 20 13.68 -2.16 2.32
C GLU A 20 12.80 -0.92 2.06
N MET A 21 12.42 -0.68 0.80
CA MET A 21 11.50 0.40 0.43
C MET A 21 10.08 0.19 0.98
N LEU A 22 9.62 -1.07 1.06
CA LEU A 22 8.31 -1.43 1.59
C LEU A 22 8.19 -1.03 3.06
N SER A 23 9.28 -1.18 3.84
CA SER A 23 9.33 -0.80 5.25
C SER A 23 9.11 0.71 5.47
N GLU A 24 9.68 1.53 4.59
CA GLU A 24 9.46 2.98 4.63
C GLU A 24 8.04 3.34 4.17
N ARG A 25 7.61 2.77 3.05
CA ARG A 25 6.29 3.04 2.44
C ARG A 25 5.12 2.63 3.32
N GLN A 26 5.18 1.50 4.02
CA GLN A 26 4.12 1.10 4.95
C GLN A 26 3.94 2.12 6.08
N THR A 27 5.03 2.75 6.52
CA THR A 27 5.00 3.77 7.58
C THR A 27 4.35 5.04 7.06
N GLN A 28 4.68 5.44 5.83
CA GLN A 28 4.04 6.58 5.17
C GLN A 28 2.55 6.36 4.93
N ILE A 29 2.14 5.17 4.49
CA ILE A 29 0.72 4.80 4.34
C ILE A 29 -0.01 4.89 5.68
N ALA A 30 0.57 4.35 6.75
CA ALA A 30 -0.03 4.43 8.08
C ALA A 30 -0.18 5.89 8.55
N SER A 31 0.84 6.72 8.35
CA SER A 31 0.78 8.15 8.68
C SER A 31 -0.29 8.90 7.89
N HIS A 32 -0.39 8.65 6.58
CA HIS A 32 -1.46 9.24 5.76
C HIS A 32 -2.84 8.76 6.20
N GLY A 33 -3.01 7.46 6.49
CA GLY A 33 -4.27 6.93 6.99
C GLY A 33 -4.70 7.60 8.30
N LEU A 34 -3.79 7.74 9.26
CA LEU A 34 -4.07 8.42 10.53
C LEU A 34 -4.37 9.91 10.33
N ALA A 35 -3.60 10.61 9.50
CA ALA A 35 -3.84 12.03 9.22
C ALA A 35 -5.17 12.28 8.48
N ALA A 36 -5.58 11.35 7.61
CA ALA A 36 -6.91 11.40 6.98
C ALA A 36 -8.03 11.14 8.01
N TRP A 37 -7.83 10.20 8.94
CA TRP A 37 -8.79 9.91 10.00
C TRP A 37 -8.99 11.08 10.97
N ASP A 38 -7.91 11.77 11.35
CA ASP A 38 -7.93 12.92 12.25
C ASP A 38 -8.28 14.24 11.54
N GLY A 39 -8.35 14.23 10.21
CA GLY A 39 -8.63 15.40 9.37
C GLY A 39 -10.01 16.00 9.64
N LYS A 40 -10.11 17.33 9.56
CA LYS A 40 -11.35 18.08 9.82
C LYS A 40 -11.88 18.81 8.61
N THR A 41 -11.06 18.90 7.56
CA THR A 41 -11.40 19.55 6.29
C THR A 41 -11.31 18.54 5.15
N VAL A 42 -12.06 18.82 4.07
CA VAL A 42 -12.01 18.04 2.83
C VAL A 42 -10.59 17.94 2.31
N GLU A 43 -9.84 19.05 2.34
CA GLU A 43 -8.47 19.11 1.86
C GLU A 43 -7.52 18.22 2.68
N GLU A 44 -7.59 18.29 4.02
CA GLU A 44 -6.76 17.44 4.89
C GLU A 44 -7.03 15.95 4.66
N ILE A 45 -8.31 15.57 4.55
CA ILE A 45 -8.70 14.17 4.35
C ILE A 45 -8.25 13.71 2.97
N ASN A 46 -8.68 14.41 1.92
CA ASN A 46 -8.47 13.96 0.54
C ASN A 46 -7.00 14.00 0.12
N SER A 47 -6.22 14.99 0.56
CA SER A 47 -4.79 15.07 0.26
C SER A 47 -4.01 13.91 0.89
N ASN A 48 -4.36 13.50 2.12
CA ASN A 48 -3.74 12.35 2.76
C ASN A 48 -4.16 11.03 2.11
N LEU A 49 -5.43 10.87 1.76
CA LEU A 49 -5.89 9.70 1.02
C LEU A 49 -5.20 9.61 -0.35
N ALA A 50 -5.06 10.73 -1.07
CA ALA A 50 -4.30 10.79 -2.32
C ALA A 50 -2.81 10.43 -2.13
N GLY A 51 -2.19 10.88 -1.03
CA GLY A 51 -0.83 10.50 -0.66
C GLY A 51 -0.68 8.98 -0.46
N ALA A 52 -1.59 8.37 0.29
CA ALA A 52 -1.61 6.91 0.46
C ALA A 52 -1.84 6.18 -0.87
N GLN A 53 -2.77 6.66 -1.71
CA GLN A 53 -3.08 6.10 -3.02
C GLN A 53 -1.86 6.07 -3.95
N ALA A 54 -1.07 7.16 -3.99
CA ALA A 54 0.13 7.23 -4.81
C ALA A 54 1.18 6.17 -4.41
N ILE A 55 1.35 5.93 -3.11
CA ILE A 55 2.28 4.92 -2.60
C ILE A 55 1.77 3.51 -2.92
N LEU A 56 0.48 3.25 -2.69
CA LEU A 56 -0.16 1.97 -3.00
C LEU A 56 -0.03 1.62 -4.49
N HIS A 57 -0.22 2.59 -5.38
CA HIS A 57 -0.03 2.42 -6.82
C HIS A 57 1.40 1.95 -7.16
N GLN A 58 2.42 2.58 -6.55
CA GLN A 58 3.81 2.19 -6.76
C GLN A 58 4.12 0.78 -6.24
N ILE A 59 3.53 0.40 -5.11
CA ILE A 59 3.69 -0.96 -4.56
C ILE A 59 3.02 -1.97 -5.50
N ALA A 60 1.76 -1.74 -5.89
CA ALA A 60 1.03 -2.62 -6.80
C ALA A 60 1.78 -2.84 -8.12
N GLY A 61 2.34 -1.77 -8.70
CA GLY A 61 3.09 -1.83 -9.97
C GLY A 61 4.43 -2.59 -9.89
N SER A 62 5.03 -2.72 -8.71
CA SER A 62 6.34 -3.37 -8.54
C SER A 62 6.27 -4.74 -7.85
N ALA A 63 5.27 -4.99 -7.02
CA ALA A 63 5.16 -6.22 -6.24
C ALA A 63 4.98 -7.48 -7.12
N GLY A 64 4.14 -7.40 -8.15
CA GLY A 64 3.83 -8.55 -9.02
C GLY A 64 5.05 -9.09 -9.79
N SER A 65 5.91 -8.20 -10.32
CA SER A 65 7.11 -8.61 -11.06
C SER A 65 8.23 -9.17 -10.18
N LEU A 66 8.14 -8.97 -8.86
CA LEU A 66 9.13 -9.42 -7.88
C LEU A 66 8.72 -10.68 -7.12
N GLY A 67 7.54 -11.22 -7.42
CA GLY A 67 6.99 -12.43 -6.78
C GLY A 67 6.14 -12.15 -5.53
N PHE A 68 5.75 -10.90 -5.28
CA PHE A 68 4.87 -10.52 -4.17
C PHE A 68 3.44 -10.28 -4.65
N GLU A 69 2.88 -11.24 -5.37
CA GLU A 69 1.60 -11.06 -6.08
C GLU A 69 0.44 -10.71 -5.14
N GLU A 70 0.30 -11.43 -4.03
CA GLU A 70 -0.75 -11.17 -3.04
C GLU A 70 -0.65 -9.76 -2.44
N LEU A 71 0.58 -9.31 -2.14
CA LEU A 71 0.83 -7.95 -1.64
C LEU A 71 0.46 -6.91 -2.69
N GLY A 72 0.80 -7.16 -3.97
CA GLY A 72 0.45 -6.27 -5.07
C GLY A 72 -1.05 -6.16 -5.28
N GLN A 73 -1.77 -7.28 -5.20
CA GLN A 73 -3.23 -7.31 -5.28
C GLN A 73 -3.88 -6.58 -4.09
N ALA A 74 -3.37 -6.78 -2.87
CA ALA A 74 -3.84 -6.07 -1.69
C ALA A 74 -3.62 -4.55 -1.80
N ALA A 75 -2.46 -4.12 -2.31
CA ALA A 75 -2.16 -2.72 -2.55
C ALA A 75 -3.13 -2.11 -3.58
N ARG A 76 -3.37 -2.83 -4.68
CA ARG A 76 -4.29 -2.41 -5.74
C ARG A 76 -5.74 -2.31 -5.24
N GLY A 77 -6.18 -3.22 -4.38
CA GLY A 77 -7.49 -3.17 -3.76
C GLY A 77 -7.68 -1.93 -2.87
N CYS A 78 -6.68 -1.58 -2.07
CA CYS A 78 -6.71 -0.35 -1.28
C CYS A 78 -6.68 0.90 -2.16
N GLU A 79 -5.83 0.93 -3.18
CA GLU A 79 -5.72 2.01 -4.16
C GLU A 79 -7.09 2.31 -4.80
N MET A 80 -7.78 1.26 -5.26
CA MET A 80 -9.06 1.40 -5.95
C MET A 80 -10.16 1.94 -5.01
N ARG A 81 -10.21 1.49 -3.76
CA ARG A 81 -11.14 2.03 -2.76
C ARG A 81 -10.94 3.53 -2.50
N ILE A 82 -9.68 3.98 -2.46
CA ILE A 82 -9.38 5.40 -2.31
C ILE A 82 -9.83 6.16 -3.56
N VAL A 83 -9.49 5.67 -4.75
CA VAL A 83 -9.90 6.29 -6.02
C VAL A 83 -11.42 6.43 -6.10
N ASP A 84 -12.15 5.36 -5.75
CA ASP A 84 -13.62 5.35 -5.77
C ASP A 84 -14.20 6.37 -4.77
N HIS A 85 -13.61 6.50 -3.58
CA HIS A 85 -14.04 7.51 -2.61
C HIS A 85 -13.76 8.94 -3.10
N LEU A 86 -12.56 9.20 -3.61
CA LEU A 86 -12.15 10.53 -4.09
C LEU A 86 -12.89 10.97 -5.37
N ALA A 87 -13.42 10.03 -6.15
CA ALA A 87 -14.27 10.29 -7.31
C ALA A 87 -15.77 10.15 -7.00
N GLY A 88 -16.11 9.79 -5.76
CA GLY A 88 -17.46 9.48 -5.31
C GLY A 88 -18.29 10.71 -4.98
N PRO A 89 -19.59 10.50 -4.69
CA PRO A 89 -20.51 11.58 -4.34
C PRO A 89 -20.17 12.29 -3.03
N ASP A 90 -19.39 11.64 -2.16
CA ASP A 90 -19.02 12.17 -0.84
C ASP A 90 -17.63 12.84 -0.84
N ALA A 91 -16.99 12.97 -2.00
CA ALA A 91 -15.62 13.49 -2.09
C ALA A 91 -15.47 14.96 -1.67
N ASP A 92 -16.55 15.74 -1.69
CA ASP A 92 -16.61 17.13 -1.23
C ASP A 92 -17.05 17.24 0.25
N LEU A 93 -17.24 16.11 0.93
CA LEU A 93 -17.56 16.05 2.35
C LEU A 93 -16.29 15.78 3.15
N ALA A 94 -16.17 16.41 4.32
CA ALA A 94 -15.07 16.15 5.26
C ALA A 94 -15.30 14.84 6.02
N ILE A 95 -15.38 13.72 5.28
CA ILE A 95 -15.69 12.39 5.81
C ILE A 95 -14.59 11.43 5.40
N CYS A 96 -13.92 10.82 6.39
CA CYS A 96 -13.00 9.72 6.17
C CYS A 96 -13.73 8.38 6.41
N PRO A 97 -13.88 7.50 5.40
CA PRO A 97 -14.59 6.22 5.59
C PRO A 97 -13.81 5.25 6.48
N VAL A 98 -14.45 4.73 7.53
CA VAL A 98 -13.85 3.75 8.45
C VAL A 98 -13.37 2.47 7.76
N GLU A 99 -14.10 2.03 6.73
CA GLU A 99 -13.74 0.84 5.94
C GLU A 99 -12.44 1.05 5.14
N LEU A 100 -12.19 2.29 4.71
CA LEU A 100 -10.95 2.66 4.02
C LEU A 100 -9.78 2.59 5.00
N ILE A 101 -9.92 3.17 6.19
CA ILE A 101 -8.88 3.11 7.22
C ILE A 101 -8.60 1.67 7.65
N SER A 102 -9.64 0.87 7.85
CA SER A 102 -9.50 -0.56 8.19
C SER A 102 -8.78 -1.35 7.09
N SER A 103 -9.02 -0.99 5.82
CA SER A 103 -8.31 -1.54 4.66
C SER A 103 -6.82 -1.16 4.67
N LEU A 104 -6.50 0.09 4.97
CA LEU A 104 -5.11 0.57 5.04
C LEU A 104 -4.35 -0.11 6.19
N ASP A 105 -4.97 -0.22 7.37
CA ASP A 105 -4.36 -0.89 8.51
C ASP A 105 -4.09 -2.38 8.23
N SER A 106 -5.06 -3.07 7.62
CA SER A 106 -4.90 -4.46 7.17
C SER A 106 -3.74 -4.60 6.17
N PHE A 107 -3.60 -3.66 5.24
CA PHE A 107 -2.50 -3.65 4.27
C PHE A 107 -1.15 -3.39 4.94
N VAL A 108 -1.07 -2.46 5.90
CA VAL A 108 0.15 -2.20 6.67
C VAL A 108 0.54 -3.44 7.48
N ALA A 109 -0.41 -4.14 8.10
CA ALA A 109 -0.15 -5.41 8.77
C ALA A 109 0.39 -6.48 7.82
N ALA A 110 -0.15 -6.57 6.60
CA ALA A 110 0.36 -7.48 5.57
C ALA A 110 1.80 -7.13 5.14
N CYS A 111 2.12 -5.84 5.00
CA CYS A 111 3.49 -5.39 4.72
C CYS A 111 4.46 -5.83 5.81
N ARG A 112 4.11 -5.63 7.09
CA ARG A 112 4.96 -6.04 8.23
C ARG A 112 5.24 -7.53 8.22
N LYS A 113 4.20 -8.35 8.05
CA LYS A 113 4.34 -9.81 7.96
C LYS A 113 5.26 -10.22 6.81
N GLN A 114 5.16 -9.54 5.66
CA GLN A 114 6.00 -9.83 4.50
C GLN A 114 7.47 -9.45 4.72
N ILE A 115 7.73 -8.35 5.43
CA ILE A 115 9.09 -7.89 5.78
C ILE A 115 9.71 -8.84 6.80
N GLU A 116 8.97 -9.21 7.84
CA GLU A 116 9.43 -10.14 8.89
C GLU A 116 9.72 -11.53 8.33
N ALA A 117 8.93 -12.02 7.38
CA ALA A 117 9.17 -13.32 6.73
C ALA A 117 10.46 -13.35 5.87
N ALA A 118 11.02 -12.18 5.56
CA ALA A 118 12.21 -12.03 4.74
C ALA A 118 13.47 -11.58 5.51
N ALA A 119 13.34 -11.36 6.83
CA ALA A 119 14.42 -11.00 7.74
C ALA A 119 15.15 -12.25 8.27
#